data_AF-A0A813F1P8-F1
#
_entry.id   AF-A0A813F1P8-F1
#
_cell.length_a   1.000
_cell.length_b   1.000
_cell.length_c   1.000
_cell.angle_alpha   90.00
_cell.angle_beta   90.00
_cell.angle_gamma   90.00
#
_symmetry.space_group_name_H-M   'P 1'
#
loop_
_entity.id
_entity.type
_entity.pdbx_description
1 polymer ?
#
loop_
_entity_poly.entity_id
_entity_poly.type
_entity_poly.pdbx_seq_one_letter_code
_entity_poly.pdbx_strand_id
1 'polypeptide(L)'
;MWQGCCTSACDGLEDEVPREFHSAVPVAPLVRRWGLPVRLLPVRRQLSTTTLKPAVACKFPMKCVRVLTFMEWDIMPSYGQLLAKELLVEPSDNSTVHFISHEWLSRQHPDPDSKQLRRMQGVFLEILAGRSGKLFSPDDFITFSNGTSFGNQRHPLGAAESAQRSVDTITEDILKQDIEEGLIWLDWSSIPQVLDATKDSLEQTLKDQMAAVSSIGAYLDRCLYFWILAPTAIHKDQKTVRDFSTYRTRAWCRLEE
;
A
#
# COMPACT_ATOMS: atom_id res chain seq x y z
N MET A 1 -11.46 -21.62 -6.95
CA MET A 1 -11.36 -22.48 -8.14
C MET A 1 -10.54 -21.74 -9.19
N TRP A 2 -9.22 -21.90 -9.18
CA TRP A 2 -8.34 -21.59 -10.31
C TRP A 2 -7.13 -22.54 -10.23
N GLN A 3 -7.23 -23.62 -11.01
CA GLN A 3 -6.14 -24.50 -11.40
C GLN A 3 -5.87 -24.27 -12.89
N GLY A 4 -4.60 -24.35 -13.28
CA GLY A 4 -4.19 -24.76 -14.62
C GLY A 4 -3.99 -23.64 -15.65
N CYS A 5 -2.73 -23.44 -16.07
CA CYS A 5 -2.31 -23.90 -17.40
C CYS A 5 -0.78 -23.76 -17.51
N CYS A 6 -0.09 -24.90 -17.40
CA CYS A 6 1.34 -25.04 -17.67
C CYS A 6 1.46 -26.22 -18.64
N THR A 7 1.90 -25.99 -19.89
CA THR A 7 2.69 -26.92 -20.73
C THR A 7 2.87 -26.40 -22.18
N SER A 8 3.96 -26.88 -22.79
CA SER A 8 4.58 -26.60 -24.11
C SER A 8 5.46 -25.35 -24.14
N ALA A 9 6.80 -25.44 -24.10
CA ALA A 9 7.79 -26.10 -24.97
C ALA A 9 8.01 -25.36 -26.29
N CYS A 10 9.20 -24.77 -26.46
CA CYS A 10 9.97 -24.69 -27.71
C CYS A 10 11.42 -24.33 -27.39
N ASP A 11 12.31 -25.12 -27.97
CA ASP A 11 13.76 -25.09 -27.91
C ASP A 11 14.39 -23.90 -28.65
N GLY A 12 15.60 -23.55 -28.21
CA GLY A 12 16.77 -23.30 -29.07
C GLY A 12 16.79 -22.03 -29.92
N LEU A 13 17.74 -21.13 -29.63
CA LEU A 13 18.78 -20.67 -30.56
C LEU A 13 19.78 -19.77 -29.81
N GLU A 14 21.04 -20.13 -29.94
CA GLU A 14 22.23 -19.47 -29.40
C GLU A 14 22.68 -18.27 -30.27
N ASP A 15 23.61 -17.50 -29.70
CA ASP A 15 24.56 -16.57 -30.31
C ASP A 15 24.09 -15.19 -30.81
N GLU A 16 24.47 -14.12 -30.10
CA GLU A 16 25.76 -13.41 -30.32
C GLU A 16 25.88 -12.19 -29.39
N VAL A 17 27.05 -12.04 -28.77
CA VAL A 17 27.50 -10.89 -27.97
C VAL A 17 28.18 -9.87 -28.88
N PRO A 18 27.95 -8.56 -28.65
CA PRO A 18 29.09 -7.64 -28.71
C PRO A 18 29.21 -6.69 -27.51
N ARG A 19 30.49 -6.59 -27.11
CA ARG A 19 31.23 -5.76 -26.16
C ARG A 19 30.74 -4.31 -25.92
N GLU A 20 30.73 -4.01 -24.63
CA GLU A 20 31.31 -2.83 -23.94
C GLU A 20 31.13 -1.43 -24.54
N PHE A 21 30.39 -0.60 -23.81
CA PHE A 21 30.71 0.82 -23.66
C PHE A 21 30.69 1.20 -22.18
N HIS A 22 31.87 1.56 -21.68
CA HIS A 22 32.10 2.13 -20.35
C HIS A 22 31.45 3.52 -20.22
N SER A 23 30.74 3.74 -19.11
CA SER A 23 30.67 5.05 -18.45
C SER A 23 30.09 4.88 -17.04
N ALA A 24 30.98 4.63 -16.08
CA ALA A 24 30.65 4.69 -14.66
C ALA A 24 30.59 6.17 -14.23
N VAL A 25 29.41 6.63 -13.81
CA VAL A 25 29.25 7.88 -13.06
C VAL A 25 29.10 7.51 -11.58
N PRO A 26 29.94 8.04 -10.67
CA PRO A 26 29.89 7.64 -9.27
C PRO A 26 28.72 8.33 -8.55
N VAL A 27 27.84 7.54 -7.95
CA VAL A 27 26.84 8.03 -7.00
C VAL A 27 27.50 8.08 -5.62
N ALA A 28 27.74 9.30 -5.12
CA ALA A 28 28.29 9.53 -3.78
C ALA A 28 27.28 9.14 -2.69
N PRO A 29 27.73 8.64 -1.52
CA PRO A 29 26.85 8.23 -0.44
C PRO A 29 26.35 9.46 0.33
N LEU A 30 25.05 9.75 0.26
CA LEU A 30 24.43 10.83 1.01
C LEU A 30 24.00 10.34 2.39
N VAL A 31 24.97 9.99 3.24
CA VAL A 31 24.75 9.84 4.68
C VAL A 31 25.12 11.16 5.35
N ARG A 32 24.12 11.98 5.68
CA ARG A 32 24.30 13.09 6.63
C ARG A 32 23.12 13.17 7.60
N ARG A 33 23.32 12.50 8.75
CA ARG A 33 23.26 13.04 10.11
C ARG A 33 22.25 14.18 10.33
N TRP A 34 21.08 13.84 10.88
CA TRP A 34 20.22 14.79 11.59
C TRP A 34 20.28 14.50 13.09
N GLY A 35 20.79 15.47 13.83
CA GLY A 35 20.67 15.55 15.28
C GLY A 35 20.07 16.90 15.65
N LEU A 36 19.30 16.88 16.74
CA LEU A 36 18.61 17.97 17.47
C LEU A 36 17.12 18.18 17.11
N PRO A 37 16.28 18.62 18.08
CA PRO A 37 15.75 17.85 19.19
C PRO A 37 14.23 17.64 19.06
N VAL A 38 13.73 16.49 19.51
CA VAL A 38 12.29 16.16 19.52
C VAL A 38 11.55 17.13 20.45
N ARG A 39 10.70 17.97 19.87
CA ARG A 39 9.75 18.80 20.62
C ARG A 39 8.40 18.08 20.59
N LEU A 40 8.10 17.38 21.68
CA LEU A 40 6.80 16.76 21.92
C LEU A 40 5.72 17.85 22.04
N LEU A 41 4.71 17.79 21.18
CA LEU A 41 3.36 18.29 21.48
C LEU A 41 2.34 17.23 21.03
N PRO A 42 1.40 16.79 21.89
CA PRO A 42 0.54 15.66 21.61
C PRO A 42 -0.80 16.12 21.02
N VAL A 43 -1.24 15.52 19.91
CA VAL A 43 -2.65 15.15 19.71
C VAL A 43 -2.65 13.82 18.95
N ARG A 44 -2.59 12.75 19.73
CA ARG A 44 -2.84 11.40 19.23
C ARG A 44 -4.33 11.14 19.45
N ARG A 45 -4.99 10.54 18.44
CA ARG A 45 -6.32 9.95 18.57
C ARG A 45 -6.41 9.21 19.91
N GLN A 46 -7.24 9.70 20.84
CA GLN A 46 -7.71 8.85 21.93
C GLN A 46 -8.57 7.79 21.24
N LEU A 47 -7.99 6.60 21.06
CA LEU A 47 -8.80 5.42 20.87
C LEU A 47 -9.68 5.32 22.11
N SER A 48 -10.97 5.57 21.93
CA SER A 48 -11.95 5.32 22.97
C SER A 48 -11.75 3.89 23.48
N THR A 49 -11.59 3.72 24.79
CA THR A 49 -11.49 2.41 25.47
C THR A 49 -12.79 1.61 25.42
N THR A 50 -13.70 1.94 24.52
CA THR A 50 -14.84 1.10 24.21
C THR A 50 -14.33 -0.04 23.35
N THR A 51 -14.17 -1.21 23.96
CA THR A 51 -13.87 -2.49 23.30
C THR A 51 -15.00 -2.86 22.34
N LEU A 52 -15.13 -2.14 21.24
CA LEU A 52 -15.87 -2.61 20.09
C LEU A 52 -15.07 -3.81 19.58
N LYS A 53 -15.68 -5.01 19.64
CA LYS A 53 -15.14 -6.16 18.92
C LYS A 53 -14.84 -5.69 17.49
N PRO A 54 -13.64 -5.93 16.95
CA PRO A 54 -13.41 -5.66 15.54
C PRO A 54 -14.47 -6.42 14.75
N ALA A 55 -15.18 -5.70 13.87
CA ALA A 55 -16.28 -6.28 13.10
C ALA A 55 -15.79 -7.46 12.24
N VAL A 56 -14.49 -7.48 11.92
CA VAL A 56 -13.80 -8.52 11.16
C VAL A 56 -12.66 -9.12 11.97
N ALA A 57 -12.58 -10.45 12.02
CA ALA A 57 -11.51 -11.15 12.73
C ALA A 57 -10.16 -11.03 11.99
N CYS A 58 -9.11 -10.58 12.68
CA CYS A 58 -7.73 -10.59 12.17
C CYS A 58 -7.11 -11.99 12.41
N LYS A 59 -6.98 -12.78 11.34
CA LYS A 59 -6.47 -14.16 11.36
C LYS A 59 -4.96 -14.26 11.10
N PHE A 60 -4.34 -13.19 10.64
CA PHE A 60 -2.91 -13.08 10.41
C PHE A 60 -2.44 -11.67 10.78
N PRO A 61 -1.30 -11.49 11.47
CA PRO A 61 -0.84 -10.18 11.89
C PRO A 61 -0.63 -9.24 10.70
N MET A 62 -1.05 -7.99 10.84
CA MET A 62 -0.83 -6.98 9.82
C MET A 62 0.67 -6.69 9.70
N LYS A 63 1.26 -6.95 8.54
CA LYS A 63 2.67 -6.64 8.26
C LYS A 63 2.75 -5.44 7.33
N CYS A 64 3.56 -4.46 7.70
CA CYS A 64 3.74 -3.21 6.98
C CYS A 64 5.22 -2.94 6.73
N VAL A 65 5.52 -1.93 5.92
CA VAL A 65 6.87 -1.38 5.76
C VAL A 65 6.86 0.09 6.12
N ARG A 66 8.00 0.65 6.56
CA ARG A 66 8.08 2.11 6.75
C ARG A 66 7.98 2.84 5.42
N VAL A 67 7.30 3.99 5.40
CA VAL A 67 7.25 4.85 4.20
C VAL A 67 8.66 5.18 3.71
N LEU A 68 9.58 5.58 4.59
CA LEU A 68 10.97 5.87 4.21
C LEU A 68 11.67 4.70 3.52
N THR A 69 11.44 3.47 3.99
CA THR A 69 11.99 2.27 3.34
C THR A 69 11.37 2.05 1.96
N PHE A 70 10.06 2.28 1.81
CA PHE A 70 9.38 2.24 0.50
C PHE A 70 9.91 3.28 -0.49
N MET A 71 10.32 4.46 0.00
CA MET A 71 10.89 5.52 -0.84
C MET A 71 12.24 5.16 -1.46
N GLU A 72 12.95 4.19 -0.89
CA GLU A 72 14.26 3.73 -1.35
C GLU A 72 14.17 2.63 -2.43
N TRP A 73 12.98 2.11 -2.70
CA TRP A 73 12.83 0.97 -3.61
C TRP A 73 12.93 1.38 -5.08
N ASP A 74 13.66 0.58 -5.84
CA ASP A 74 13.65 0.64 -7.31
C ASP A 74 12.59 -0.28 -7.93
N ILE A 75 12.26 -1.38 -7.24
CA ILE A 75 11.22 -2.35 -7.57
C ILE A 75 10.56 -2.83 -6.28
N MET A 76 9.27 -3.16 -6.33
CA MET A 76 8.53 -3.60 -5.14
C MET A 76 9.00 -4.99 -4.68
N PRO A 77 9.62 -5.13 -3.49
CA PRO A 77 9.98 -6.43 -2.97
C PRO A 77 8.74 -7.20 -2.49
N SER A 78 8.77 -8.52 -2.65
CA SER A 78 7.76 -9.40 -2.09
C SER A 78 7.83 -9.43 -0.56
N TYR A 79 6.76 -9.93 0.06
CA TYR A 79 6.72 -10.21 1.48
C TYR A 79 7.93 -11.03 1.97
N GLY A 80 8.27 -12.13 1.29
CA GLY A 80 9.38 -12.99 1.69
C GLY A 80 10.73 -12.30 1.59
N GLN A 81 10.94 -11.47 0.56
CA GLN A 81 12.16 -10.65 0.44
C GLN A 81 12.29 -9.63 1.57
N LEU A 82 11.18 -9.03 2.00
CA LEU A 82 11.16 -8.09 3.13
C LEU A 82 11.33 -8.79 4.47
N LEU A 83 10.72 -9.97 4.64
CA LEU A 83 10.88 -10.81 5.81
C LEU A 83 12.34 -11.21 6.01
N ALA A 84 13.01 -11.68 4.95
CA ALA A 84 14.42 -12.08 4.98
C ALA A 84 15.37 -10.91 5.32
N LYS A 85 14.95 -9.66 5.06
CA LYS A 85 15.69 -8.44 5.39
C LYS A 85 15.26 -7.81 6.73
N GLU A 86 14.33 -8.43 7.45
CA GLU A 86 13.76 -7.90 8.70
C GLU A 86 13.15 -6.49 8.55
N LEU A 87 12.59 -6.19 7.38
CA LEU A 87 12.00 -4.88 7.06
C LEU A 87 10.48 -4.81 7.32
N LEU A 88 9.86 -5.92 7.70
CA LEU A 88 8.44 -5.99 8.03
C LEU A 88 8.19 -5.57 9.47
N VAL A 89 7.23 -4.66 9.66
CA VAL A 89 6.84 -4.08 10.94
C VAL A 89 5.38 -4.40 11.23
N GLU A 90 5.07 -4.80 12.46
CA GLU A 90 3.68 -4.83 12.94
C GLU A 90 3.31 -3.44 13.49
N PRO A 91 2.22 -2.81 13.02
CA PRO A 91 1.82 -1.51 13.51
C PRO A 91 1.44 -1.57 15.00
N SER A 92 1.87 -0.57 15.77
CA SER A 92 1.35 -0.28 17.11
C SER A 92 0.00 0.44 17.01
N ASP A 93 -0.74 0.55 18.12
CA ASP A 93 -2.05 1.24 18.15
C ASP A 93 -1.97 2.75 17.85
N ASN A 94 -0.76 3.30 17.76
CA ASN A 94 -0.50 4.71 17.44
C ASN A 94 -0.04 4.88 16.00
N SER A 95 0.31 3.78 15.33
CA SER A 95 0.97 3.84 14.04
C SER A 95 -0.01 4.35 12.98
N THR A 96 0.39 5.38 12.26
CA THR A 96 -0.30 5.79 11.04
C THR A 96 -0.03 4.75 9.96
N VAL A 97 -1.10 4.16 9.41
CA VAL A 97 -1.00 3.16 8.34
C VAL A 97 -1.71 3.64 7.09
N HIS A 98 -0.99 3.58 5.97
CA HIS A 98 -1.44 3.86 4.62
C HIS A 98 -1.71 2.55 3.89
N PHE A 99 -2.97 2.26 3.64
CA PHE A 99 -3.39 1.15 2.79
C PHE A 99 -3.23 1.56 1.33
N ILE A 100 -2.44 0.82 0.55
CA ILE A 100 -2.27 1.06 -0.88
C ILE A 100 -2.93 -0.08 -1.65
N SER A 101 -3.98 0.25 -2.38
CA SER A 101 -4.66 -0.68 -3.28
C SER A 101 -4.24 -0.43 -4.72
N HIS A 102 -3.87 -1.49 -5.45
CA HIS A 102 -3.41 -1.39 -6.83
C HIS A 102 -3.89 -2.55 -7.70
N GLU A 103 -3.69 -2.42 -9.02
CA GLU A 103 -3.96 -3.48 -9.98
C GLU A 103 -2.64 -4.09 -10.49
N TRP A 104 -2.55 -5.43 -10.51
CA TRP A 104 -1.36 -6.10 -11.06
C TRP A 104 -1.18 -5.84 -12.57
N LEU A 105 0.06 -5.52 -12.95
CA LEU A 105 0.50 -5.21 -14.31
C LEU A 105 1.23 -6.38 -14.99
N SER A 106 1.44 -7.50 -14.31
CA SER A 106 1.87 -8.76 -14.93
C SER A 106 1.40 -9.97 -14.13
N ARG A 107 1.59 -11.18 -14.66
CA ARG A 107 1.28 -12.42 -13.94
C ARG A 107 2.26 -12.75 -12.82
N GLN A 108 3.51 -12.31 -12.95
CA GLN A 108 4.59 -12.72 -12.04
C GLN A 108 4.92 -11.65 -10.99
N HIS A 109 4.69 -10.38 -11.31
CA HIS A 109 5.00 -9.25 -10.44
C HIS A 109 3.93 -8.17 -10.61
N PRO A 110 3.46 -7.52 -9.55
CA PRO A 110 2.37 -6.55 -9.66
C PRO A 110 2.76 -5.28 -10.43
N ASP A 111 4.03 -4.90 -10.41
CA ASP A 111 4.53 -3.68 -11.09
C ASP A 111 5.95 -3.89 -11.66
N PRO A 112 6.12 -4.71 -12.72
CA PRO A 112 7.43 -5.18 -13.17
C PRO A 112 8.34 -4.06 -13.70
N ASP A 113 7.76 -2.94 -14.12
CA ASP A 113 8.48 -1.79 -14.67
C ASP A 113 8.39 -0.56 -13.74
N SER A 114 8.02 -0.78 -12.47
CA SER A 114 7.95 0.21 -11.38
C SER A 114 7.07 1.43 -11.68
N LYS A 115 6.05 1.31 -12.54
CA LYS A 115 5.20 2.44 -12.94
C LYS A 115 4.34 2.93 -11.77
N GLN A 116 3.78 2.00 -11.01
CA GLN A 116 2.96 2.30 -9.84
C GLN A 116 3.83 2.75 -8.67
N LEU A 117 4.95 2.07 -8.42
CA LEU A 117 5.91 2.43 -7.39
C LEU A 117 6.40 3.87 -7.56
N ARG A 118 6.88 4.22 -8.76
CA ARG A 118 7.37 5.58 -9.05
C ARG A 118 6.26 6.61 -8.95
N ARG A 119 5.03 6.27 -9.34
CA ARG A 119 3.89 7.17 -9.18
C ARG A 119 3.64 7.48 -7.70
N MET A 120 3.61 6.46 -6.86
CA MET A 120 3.34 6.63 -5.43
C MET A 120 4.48 7.34 -4.69
N GLN A 121 5.72 6.98 -4.99
CA GLN A 121 6.90 7.71 -4.50
C GLN A 121 6.83 9.19 -4.88
N GLY A 122 6.45 9.51 -6.12
CA GLY A 122 6.25 10.90 -6.55
C GLY A 122 5.18 11.64 -5.75
N VAL A 123 4.05 10.99 -5.45
CA VAL A 123 2.99 11.55 -4.60
C VAL A 123 3.53 11.85 -3.19
N PHE A 124 4.20 10.89 -2.56
CA PHE A 124 4.76 11.08 -1.21
C PHE A 124 5.87 12.14 -1.19
N LEU A 125 6.68 12.26 -2.24
CA LEU A 125 7.67 13.33 -2.36
C LEU A 125 7.02 14.72 -2.39
N GLU A 126 5.92 14.90 -3.12
CA GLU A 126 5.20 16.18 -3.14
C GLU A 126 4.61 16.51 -1.76
N ILE A 127 4.06 15.53 -1.04
CA ILE A 127 3.54 15.71 0.33
C ILE A 127 4.67 16.08 1.29
N LEU A 128 5.77 15.32 1.30
CA LEU A 128 6.92 15.58 2.17
C LEU A 128 7.55 16.95 1.91
N ALA A 129 7.46 17.43 0.67
CA ALA A 129 7.92 18.75 0.30
C ALA A 129 6.92 19.88 0.59
N GLY A 130 5.80 19.61 1.28
CA GLY A 130 4.79 20.59 1.64
C GLY A 130 4.01 21.12 0.44
N ARG A 131 3.79 20.26 -0.58
CA ARG A 131 3.08 20.62 -1.82
C ARG A 131 1.86 19.74 -2.05
N SER A 132 1.25 19.23 -0.99
CA SER A 132 0.06 18.38 -1.07
C SER A 132 -1.09 19.04 -1.80
N GLY A 133 -1.30 20.34 -1.66
CA GLY A 133 -2.33 21.08 -2.41
C GLY A 133 -2.22 21.02 -3.93
N LYS A 134 -1.09 20.57 -4.50
CA LYS A 134 -0.96 20.32 -5.96
C LYS A 134 -1.50 18.97 -6.41
N LEU A 135 -1.70 18.04 -5.47
CA LEU A 135 -2.13 16.67 -5.75
C LEU A 135 -3.65 16.55 -5.87
N PHE A 136 -4.36 17.50 -5.28
CA PHE A 136 -5.82 17.52 -5.19
C PHE A 136 -6.35 18.73 -5.95
N SER A 137 -7.54 18.61 -6.54
CA SER A 137 -8.31 19.83 -6.79
C SER A 137 -8.71 20.46 -5.44
N PRO A 138 -9.03 21.76 -5.38
CA PRO A 138 -9.49 22.38 -4.14
C PRO A 138 -10.67 21.64 -3.49
N ASP A 139 -11.61 21.13 -4.31
CA ASP A 139 -12.78 20.38 -3.84
C ASP A 139 -12.41 18.98 -3.33
N ASP A 140 -11.46 18.30 -3.98
CA ASP A 140 -10.95 17.00 -3.53
C ASP A 140 -10.21 17.13 -2.20
N PHE A 141 -9.45 18.22 -2.01
CA PHE A 141 -8.72 18.46 -0.76
C PHE A 141 -9.67 18.70 0.41
N ILE A 142 -10.71 19.51 0.21
CA ILE A 142 -11.74 19.75 1.24
C ILE A 142 -12.45 18.43 1.61
N THR A 143 -12.77 17.62 0.61
CA THR A 143 -13.41 16.32 0.81
C THR A 143 -12.51 15.36 1.58
N PHE A 144 -11.22 15.32 1.23
CA PHE A 144 -10.21 14.53 1.91
C PHE A 144 -9.95 15.01 3.34
N SER A 145 -9.79 16.32 3.55
CA SER A 145 -9.39 16.92 4.82
C SER A 145 -10.49 16.86 5.87
N ASN A 146 -11.74 17.02 5.44
CA ASN A 146 -12.90 17.05 6.33
C ASN A 146 -13.55 15.67 6.48
N GLY A 147 -13.17 14.71 5.63
CA GLY A 147 -13.84 13.43 5.47
C GLY A 147 -15.21 13.56 4.82
N THR A 148 -15.62 12.55 4.05
CA THR A 148 -17.01 12.42 3.63
C THR A 148 -17.82 11.88 4.80
N SER A 149 -18.68 12.70 5.40
CA SER A 149 -19.82 12.17 6.15
C SER A 149 -20.70 11.41 5.15
N PHE A 150 -20.55 10.09 5.03
CA PHE A 150 -21.56 9.26 4.38
C PHE A 150 -22.80 9.22 5.27
N GLY A 151 -23.58 10.29 5.21
CA GLY A 151 -24.86 10.44 5.87
C GLY A 151 -25.78 11.22 4.94
N ASN A 152 -26.88 10.57 4.54
CA ASN A 152 -27.97 11.05 3.70
C ASN A 152 -27.74 11.04 2.19
N GLN A 153 -27.84 9.85 1.57
CA GLN A 153 -28.94 9.58 0.63
C GLN A 153 -29.26 8.08 0.58
N ARG A 154 -30.10 7.60 1.52
CA ARG A 154 -31.24 6.67 1.31
C ARG A 154 -31.67 5.98 2.62
N HIS A 155 -32.99 5.98 2.82
CA HIS A 155 -33.83 5.33 3.84
C HIS A 155 -34.02 5.98 5.23
N PRO A 156 -35.26 6.40 5.57
CA PRO A 156 -35.65 6.81 6.92
C PRO A 156 -36.05 5.57 7.73
N LEU A 157 -35.28 5.21 8.75
CA LEU A 157 -35.72 4.42 9.90
C LEU A 157 -34.55 4.36 10.91
N GLY A 158 -34.77 4.91 12.11
CA GLY A 158 -33.87 4.72 13.26
C GLY A 158 -33.01 5.94 13.60
N ALA A 159 -33.64 7.03 14.05
CA ALA A 159 -32.96 8.08 14.79
C ALA A 159 -32.66 7.59 16.21
N ALA A 160 -31.39 7.29 16.51
CA ALA A 160 -30.82 7.38 17.85
C ALA A 160 -29.28 7.29 17.78
N GLU A 161 -28.63 8.35 18.27
CA GLU A 161 -27.24 8.40 18.75
C GLU A 161 -26.10 8.18 17.75
N SER A 162 -26.06 9.02 16.71
CA SER A 162 -24.81 9.36 16.01
C SER A 162 -24.00 10.35 16.86
N ALA A 163 -23.15 9.82 17.74
CA ALA A 163 -22.12 10.62 18.41
C ALA A 163 -21.24 11.31 17.37
N GLN A 164 -21.29 12.64 17.38
CA GLN A 164 -20.49 13.57 16.59
C GLN A 164 -18.99 13.22 16.69
N ARG A 165 -18.46 12.45 15.72
CA ARG A 165 -17.01 12.28 15.57
C ARG A 165 -16.48 13.59 15.00
N SER A 166 -15.81 14.39 15.83
CA SER A 166 -14.99 15.50 15.35
C SER A 166 -13.87 14.91 14.49
N VAL A 167 -14.04 14.94 13.18
CA VAL A 167 -12.93 14.72 12.25
C VAL A 167 -12.07 15.96 12.37
N ASP A 168 -10.97 15.87 13.12
CA ASP A 168 -9.96 16.92 13.12
C ASP A 168 -9.52 17.12 11.67
N THR A 169 -9.68 18.34 11.14
CA THR A 169 -9.34 18.67 9.76
C THR A 169 -7.88 18.30 9.50
N ILE A 170 -7.64 17.39 8.53
CA ILE A 170 -6.28 17.00 8.15
C ILE A 170 -5.62 18.21 7.47
N THR A 171 -4.59 18.78 8.11
CA THR A 171 -3.77 19.87 7.54
C THR A 171 -2.61 19.30 6.73
N GLU A 172 -1.95 20.13 5.91
CA GLU A 172 -0.77 19.71 5.16
C GLU A 172 0.38 19.24 6.07
N ASP A 173 0.57 19.92 7.22
CA ASP A 173 1.62 19.56 8.19
C ASP A 173 1.34 18.20 8.86
N ILE A 174 0.07 17.93 9.20
CA ILE A 174 -0.34 16.62 9.75
C ILE A 174 -0.13 15.53 8.71
N LEU A 175 -0.60 15.74 7.47
CA LEU A 175 -0.43 14.77 6.39
C LEU A 175 1.05 14.49 6.12
N LYS A 176 1.89 15.52 6.14
CA LYS A 176 3.34 15.37 6.00
C LYS A 176 3.94 14.53 7.13
N GLN A 177 3.61 14.82 8.38
CA GLN A 177 4.09 14.04 9.53
C GLN A 177 3.63 12.57 9.42
N ASP A 178 2.36 12.37 9.06
CA ASP A 178 1.77 11.04 8.86
C ASP A 178 2.50 10.22 7.81
N ILE A 179 2.95 10.85 6.71
CA ILE A 179 3.77 10.20 5.68
C ILE A 179 5.21 9.96 6.17
N GLU A 180 5.81 10.90 6.88
CA GLU A 180 7.20 10.79 7.35
C GLU A 180 7.39 9.64 8.36
N GLU A 181 6.43 9.48 9.28
CA GLU A 181 6.46 8.44 10.33
C GLU A 181 5.60 7.21 9.96
N GLY A 182 4.95 7.25 8.81
CA GLY A 182 3.92 6.30 8.40
C GLY A 182 4.43 4.91 8.04
N LEU A 183 3.50 3.97 8.10
CA LEU A 183 3.65 2.60 7.63
C LEU A 183 2.78 2.37 6.39
N ILE A 184 3.25 1.54 5.47
CA ILE A 184 2.53 1.16 4.26
C ILE A 184 2.12 -0.30 4.38
N TRP A 185 0.85 -0.55 4.07
CA TRP A 185 0.36 -1.88 3.75
C TRP A 185 0.07 -1.95 2.24
N LEU A 186 0.65 -2.94 1.57
CA LEU A 186 0.45 -3.24 0.16
C LEU A 186 0.49 -4.75 -0.01
N ASP A 187 -0.53 -5.33 -0.65
CA ASP A 187 -0.78 -6.78 -0.67
C ASP A 187 0.46 -7.62 -1.03
N TRP A 188 1.20 -7.27 -2.09
CA TRP A 188 2.42 -7.96 -2.52
C TRP A 188 3.53 -8.01 -1.46
N SER A 189 3.73 -6.91 -0.76
CA SER A 189 4.79 -6.72 0.24
C SER A 189 4.36 -7.10 1.66
N SER A 190 3.05 -7.16 1.91
CA SER A 190 2.45 -7.36 3.23
C SER A 190 1.80 -8.74 3.43
N ILE A 191 1.52 -9.47 2.35
CA ILE A 191 0.93 -10.81 2.36
C ILE A 191 1.98 -11.83 1.89
N PRO A 192 2.14 -12.99 2.59
CA PRO A 192 2.98 -14.08 2.11
C PRO A 192 2.69 -14.47 0.66
N GLN A 193 3.72 -14.56 -0.18
CA GLN A 193 3.59 -14.92 -1.58
C GLN A 193 4.09 -16.34 -1.83
N VAL A 194 3.34 -17.10 -2.63
CA VAL A 194 3.70 -18.48 -3.00
C VAL A 194 5.06 -18.55 -3.69
N LEU A 195 5.45 -17.51 -4.43
CA LEU A 195 6.75 -17.45 -5.09
C LEU A 195 7.94 -17.40 -4.11
N ASP A 196 7.71 -16.96 -2.87
CA ASP A 196 8.74 -16.89 -1.84
C ASP A 196 8.90 -18.24 -1.11
N ALA A 197 8.01 -19.19 -1.36
CA ALA A 197 7.99 -20.46 -0.66
C ALA A 197 9.00 -21.46 -1.23
N THR A 198 9.67 -22.17 -0.32
CA THR A 198 10.39 -23.41 -0.63
C THR A 198 9.41 -24.58 -0.68
N LYS A 199 9.85 -25.74 -1.18
CA LYS A 199 9.02 -26.97 -1.18
C LYS A 199 8.51 -27.32 0.22
N ASP A 200 9.35 -27.13 1.23
CA ASP A 200 9.03 -27.49 2.62
C ASP A 200 8.12 -26.46 3.30
N SER A 201 8.19 -25.19 2.89
CA SER A 201 7.37 -24.12 3.47
C SER A 201 6.07 -23.84 2.71
N LEU A 202 5.86 -24.44 1.53
CA LEU A 202 4.74 -24.14 0.63
C LEU A 202 3.37 -24.27 1.29
N GLU A 203 3.13 -25.35 2.03
CA GLU A 203 1.85 -25.57 2.69
C GLU A 203 1.57 -24.48 3.74
N GLN A 204 2.59 -24.10 4.51
CA GLN A 204 2.47 -23.04 5.51
C GLN A 204 2.26 -21.68 4.85
N THR A 205 3.02 -21.34 3.81
CA THR A 205 2.87 -20.09 3.06
C THR A 205 1.46 -19.94 2.47
N LEU A 206 0.86 -21.03 1.96
CA LEU A 206 -0.52 -21.02 1.47
C LEU A 206 -1.52 -20.76 2.60
N LYS A 207 -1.37 -21.40 3.76
CA LYS A 207 -2.22 -21.15 4.94
C LYS A 207 -2.11 -19.70 5.40
N ASP A 208 -0.90 -19.18 5.50
CA ASP A 208 -0.65 -17.80 5.95
C ASP A 208 -1.18 -16.78 4.94
N GLN A 209 -0.98 -17.01 3.64
CA GLN A 209 -1.55 -16.18 2.57
C GLN A 209 -3.08 -16.12 2.68
N MET A 210 -3.75 -17.27 2.84
CA MET A 210 -5.21 -17.31 3.00
C MET A 210 -5.68 -16.60 4.27
N ALA A 211 -4.95 -16.75 5.38
CA ALA A 211 -5.25 -16.08 6.63
C ALA A 211 -5.09 -14.55 6.51
N ALA A 212 -4.04 -14.07 5.84
CA ALA A 212 -3.79 -12.66 5.57
C ALA A 212 -4.85 -12.05 4.64
N VAL A 213 -5.20 -12.74 3.55
CA VAL A 213 -6.29 -12.31 2.66
C VAL A 213 -7.63 -12.24 3.42
N SER A 214 -7.92 -13.23 4.27
CA SER A 214 -9.12 -13.22 5.11
C SER A 214 -9.13 -12.11 6.17
N SER A 215 -7.99 -11.46 6.43
CA SER A 215 -7.82 -10.41 7.43
C SER A 215 -7.86 -9.00 6.85
N ILE A 216 -8.01 -8.85 5.53
CA ILE A 216 -7.98 -7.54 4.86
C ILE A 216 -9.01 -6.57 5.41
N GLY A 217 -10.24 -7.03 5.72
CA GLY A 217 -11.25 -6.17 6.35
C GLY A 217 -10.77 -5.60 7.69
N ALA A 218 -10.10 -6.41 8.51
CA ALA A 218 -9.52 -5.95 9.78
C ALA A 218 -8.32 -4.99 9.55
N TYR A 219 -7.58 -5.15 8.45
CA TYR A 219 -6.51 -4.21 8.08
C TYR A 219 -7.07 -2.87 7.64
N LEU A 220 -8.16 -2.86 6.87
CA LEU A 220 -8.86 -1.65 6.43
C LEU A 220 -9.39 -0.86 7.63
N ASP A 221 -10.05 -1.52 8.57
CA ASP A 221 -10.55 -0.91 9.81
C ASP A 221 -9.43 -0.23 10.63
N ARG A 222 -8.19 -0.71 10.49
CA ARG A 222 -7.00 -0.19 11.18
C ARG A 222 -6.33 0.97 10.45
N CYS A 223 -6.48 1.07 9.13
CA CYS A 223 -5.76 2.07 8.35
C CYS A 223 -6.34 3.48 8.53
N LEU A 224 -5.47 4.49 8.51
CA LEU A 224 -5.89 5.88 8.54
C LEU A 224 -6.12 6.43 7.14
N TYR A 225 -5.33 5.97 6.18
CA TYR A 225 -5.39 6.41 4.80
C TYR A 225 -5.63 5.22 3.86
N PHE A 226 -6.47 5.44 2.85
CA PHE A 226 -6.69 4.50 1.76
C PHE A 226 -6.32 5.16 0.43
N TRP A 227 -5.33 4.60 -0.25
CA TRP A 227 -4.80 5.10 -1.51
C TRP A 227 -5.14 4.16 -2.65
N ILE A 228 -5.78 4.71 -3.69
CA ILE A 228 -5.97 4.01 -4.95
C ILE A 228 -4.81 4.33 -5.88
N LEU A 229 -3.97 3.33 -6.15
CA LEU A 229 -2.81 3.42 -7.03
C LEU A 229 -3.12 2.78 -8.39
N ALA A 230 -3.80 3.55 -9.24
CA ALA A 230 -4.24 3.10 -10.57
C ALA A 230 -3.80 4.06 -11.71
N PRO A 231 -2.49 4.34 -11.86
CA PRO A 231 -2.01 5.09 -13.03
C PRO A 231 -2.25 4.30 -14.32
N THR A 232 -2.42 5.00 -15.44
CA THR A 232 -2.50 4.36 -16.76
C THR A 232 -1.18 3.64 -17.08
N ALA A 233 -1.25 2.33 -17.23
CA ALA A 233 -0.11 1.47 -17.57
C ALA A 233 -0.54 0.31 -18.47
N ILE A 234 0.41 -0.36 -19.11
CA ILE A 234 0.13 -1.53 -19.95
C ILE A 234 0.44 -2.80 -19.17
N HIS A 235 -0.51 -3.73 -19.12
CA HIS A 235 -0.28 -5.05 -18.56
C HIS A 235 0.70 -5.83 -19.46
N LYS A 236 1.83 -6.26 -18.90
CA LYS A 236 2.96 -6.85 -19.62
C LYS A 236 2.60 -8.11 -20.41
N ASP A 237 1.82 -9.02 -19.82
CA ASP A 237 1.40 -10.26 -20.48
C ASP A 237 0.21 -10.08 -21.44
N GLN A 238 -0.84 -9.38 -20.99
CA GLN A 238 -2.09 -9.25 -21.74
C GLN A 238 -2.05 -8.15 -22.81
N LYS A 239 -1.06 -7.26 -22.75
CA LYS A 239 -0.92 -6.08 -23.64
C LYS A 239 -2.14 -5.15 -23.62
N THR A 240 -2.91 -5.17 -22.52
CA THR A 240 -4.08 -4.32 -22.33
C THR A 240 -3.78 -3.13 -21.42
N VAL A 241 -4.51 -2.04 -21.60
CA VAL A 241 -4.44 -0.87 -20.71
C VAL A 241 -5.03 -1.23 -19.35
N ARG A 242 -4.38 -0.73 -18.31
CA ARG A 242 -4.79 -0.77 -16.92
C ARG A 242 -4.84 0.68 -16.43
N ASP A 243 -5.96 1.09 -15.86
CA ASP A 243 -6.20 2.44 -15.39
C ASP A 243 -7.26 2.43 -14.28
N PHE A 244 -7.71 3.61 -13.86
CA PHE A 244 -8.75 3.72 -12.85
C PHE A 244 -10.08 3.05 -13.24
N SER A 245 -10.43 3.04 -14.53
CA SER A 245 -11.65 2.37 -15.01
C SER A 245 -11.52 0.86 -14.85
N THR A 246 -10.40 0.26 -15.26
CA THR A 246 -10.18 -1.19 -15.08
C THR A 246 -10.09 -1.56 -13.61
N TYR A 247 -9.41 -0.75 -12.80
CA TYR A 247 -9.32 -0.94 -11.35
C TYR A 247 -10.71 -1.01 -10.70
N ARG A 248 -11.61 -0.06 -11.01
CA ARG A 248 -12.98 -0.02 -10.47
C ARG A 248 -13.84 -1.23 -10.82
N THR A 249 -13.56 -1.90 -11.95
CA THR A 249 -14.31 -3.11 -12.34
C THR A 249 -13.91 -4.35 -11.55
N ARG A 250 -12.81 -4.29 -10.80
CA ARG A 250 -12.29 -5.43 -10.05
C ARG A 250 -12.90 -5.46 -8.65
N ALA A 251 -13.31 -6.67 -8.25
CA ALA A 251 -14.06 -6.92 -7.02
C ALA A 251 -13.31 -6.58 -5.71
N TRP A 252 -12.01 -6.25 -5.76
CA TRP A 252 -11.28 -5.80 -4.56
C TRP A 252 -11.80 -4.46 -4.03
N CYS A 253 -12.47 -3.67 -4.87
CA CYS A 253 -13.19 -2.44 -4.48
C CYS A 253 -14.62 -2.67 -3.96
N ARG A 254 -15.12 -3.90 -3.87
CA ARG A 254 -16.51 -4.20 -3.48
C ARG A 254 -16.61 -4.93 -2.14
N LEU A 255 -15.91 -4.45 -1.12
CA LEU A 255 -16.22 -4.88 0.25
C LEU A 255 -17.40 -4.08 0.87
N GLU A 256 -17.88 -3.03 0.19
CA GLU A 256 -18.98 -2.16 0.65
C GLU A 256 -19.87 -1.64 -0.50
N GLU A 257 -20.63 -2.53 -1.15
CA GLU A 257 -21.90 -2.15 -1.83
C GLU A 257 -23.07 -2.94 -1.22
#